data_AF-A0A961RV56-F1
#
_entry.id   AF-A0A961RV56-F1
#
_cell.length_a   1.000
_cell.length_b   1.000
_cell.length_c   1.000
_cell.angle_alpha   90.00
_cell.angle_beta   90.00
_cell.angle_gamma   90.00
#
_symmetry.space_group_name_H-M   'P 1'
#
loop_
_entity.id
_entity.type
_entity.pdbx_description
1 polymer ?
#
loop_
_entity_poly.entity_id
_entity_poly.type
_entity_poly.pdbx_seq_one_letter_code
_entity_poly.pdbx_strand_id
1 'polypeptide(L)'
;NESANGNAAASPAEPTETGNSQNNAGPQQETGNAAATDATPDATSPVFPETPVIEAARADILRWNSSLDTMLQALEREGVSDSELISFIDESGKIQAEVSTTISAVAPVVERLGSQLAQLGDGAKDGESESDDLRQRREQLKNRLADADAALKEARLVLLRAQQAESSVLSKRRARFVSSLSVRSNSILEPVLWQRSIAGVPSFFKSIAIVTGDSFRASISRMAGQPGGVLMMVLQAFIALGVFIFFRRLTYVAPETAMRGSTSRTLPYSAHLLEFVRTGVLPTLLLLVLKEILFSSGFFADRFVQLGVSAMNTLAVYFAAIALLRIFLRPLRPELRIADLSDLAARRVFSTGLTTLGLVAIMRVLNSFAVNLLAPFEISIVLSGLLAFVAIMGCVRMLLVVAEDRASRPEKVLAPSRLVRWRHLRPVIWIAVACSAVGLLTGYIALSEFIAYQIIAGMLVLTLAWLVLRMFDELRERLSNPQSASLEKVSSTLGMQPKSVQQMAILGFGFLRLLVVLVAAFSLLLPWGIQTQDWFALVNRAFFGFQLGGLTVSVSAILMALALFVIGILFTRTVQSWVGNQFLPTTRMDKGLQNSLTTVFGYVGLVIAFLVAISAAGLDLSNLAIVAGALSVG
;
A
#
# COMPACT_ATOMS: atom_id res chain seq x y z
N ASN A 1 60.82 -7.74 -13.06
CA ASN A 1 61.44 -9.00 -12.65
C ASN A 1 60.39 -10.07 -12.57
N GLU A 2 60.58 -11.06 -13.46
CA GLU A 2 60.22 -12.49 -13.36
C GLU A 2 58.83 -12.89 -12.87
N SER A 3 58.11 -13.84 -13.46
CA SER A 3 58.22 -14.66 -14.69
C SER A 3 56.99 -15.57 -14.66
N ALA A 4 56.14 -15.55 -15.69
CA ALA A 4 55.90 -16.66 -16.62
C ALA A 4 55.47 -18.02 -16.00
N ASN A 5 54.28 -18.53 -16.36
CA ASN A 5 54.13 -19.44 -17.51
C ASN A 5 52.64 -19.68 -17.85
N GLY A 6 52.31 -19.88 -19.13
CA GLY A 6 50.95 -20.01 -19.65
C GLY A 6 50.67 -21.32 -20.42
N ASN A 7 49.41 -21.46 -20.88
CA ASN A 7 48.89 -22.08 -22.12
C ASN A 7 47.37 -22.33 -21.95
N ALA A 8 46.46 -21.81 -22.79
CA ALA A 8 46.05 -22.28 -24.13
C ALA A 8 45.47 -23.72 -24.09
N ALA A 9 44.29 -24.09 -24.62
CA ALA A 9 43.37 -23.51 -25.60
C ALA A 9 42.01 -24.28 -25.59
N ALA A 10 41.06 -23.76 -26.40
CA ALA A 10 40.04 -24.46 -27.20
C ALA A 10 38.59 -24.65 -26.66
N SER A 11 37.68 -24.06 -27.44
CA SER A 11 36.22 -24.21 -27.51
C SER A 11 35.81 -25.61 -27.99
N PRO A 12 34.53 -26.03 -27.85
CA PRO A 12 33.75 -26.17 -29.09
C PRO A 12 32.25 -25.80 -29.02
N ALA A 13 31.71 -25.72 -30.23
CA ALA A 13 30.43 -25.22 -30.68
C ALA A 13 29.21 -26.13 -30.44
N GLU A 14 28.05 -25.49 -30.46
CA GLU A 14 26.70 -26.00 -30.79
C GLU A 14 26.65 -26.76 -32.13
N PRO A 15 25.62 -27.62 -32.32
CA PRO A 15 24.56 -27.20 -33.25
C PRO A 15 23.13 -27.67 -32.92
N THR A 16 22.18 -26.83 -33.36
CA THR A 16 20.78 -27.12 -33.69
C THR A 16 20.61 -28.12 -34.83
N GLU A 17 19.59 -28.99 -34.77
CA GLU A 17 18.81 -29.37 -35.97
C GLU A 17 17.41 -29.93 -35.66
N THR A 18 16.43 -29.34 -36.35
CA THR A 18 15.02 -29.72 -36.50
C THR A 18 14.83 -30.52 -37.79
N GLY A 19 13.92 -31.52 -37.83
CA GLY A 19 13.36 -31.96 -39.11
C GLY A 19 12.76 -33.38 -39.18
N ASN A 20 11.43 -33.42 -39.20
CA ASN A 20 10.51 -34.46 -39.68
C ASN A 20 11.03 -35.55 -40.64
N SER A 21 10.50 -36.77 -40.49
CA SER A 21 10.06 -37.63 -41.60
C SER A 21 8.95 -38.61 -41.17
N GLN A 22 7.88 -38.64 -41.96
CA GLN A 22 6.74 -39.56 -41.91
C GLN A 22 7.08 -40.94 -42.52
N ASN A 23 6.47 -42.02 -42.03
CA ASN A 23 5.49 -42.89 -42.74
C ASN A 23 5.47 -44.38 -42.35
N ASN A 24 4.23 -44.88 -42.31
CA ASN A 24 3.72 -46.20 -42.71
C ASN A 24 3.76 -47.46 -41.80
N ALA A 25 2.52 -47.82 -41.37
CA ALA A 25 1.77 -49.06 -41.64
C ALA A 25 2.35 -50.44 -41.26
N GLY A 26 1.59 -51.19 -40.43
CA GLY A 26 1.84 -52.60 -40.04
C GLY A 26 1.44 -53.63 -41.12
N PRO A 27 0.95 -54.85 -40.80
CA PRO A 27 0.96 -55.61 -39.54
C PRO A 27 1.48 -57.06 -39.73
N GLN A 28 2.03 -57.73 -38.71
CA GLN A 28 2.17 -59.20 -38.71
C GLN A 28 1.96 -59.81 -37.31
N GLN A 29 0.92 -60.64 -37.23
CA GLN A 29 0.75 -61.70 -36.24
C GLN A 29 1.73 -62.84 -36.57
N GLU A 30 2.43 -63.37 -35.58
CA GLU A 30 2.75 -64.80 -35.50
C GLU A 30 3.11 -65.18 -34.05
N THR A 31 2.19 -65.95 -33.45
CA THR A 31 2.39 -67.17 -32.66
C THR A 31 3.69 -67.39 -31.87
N GLY A 32 3.52 -67.84 -30.62
CA GLY A 32 4.17 -69.09 -30.20
C GLY A 32 5.14 -69.01 -29.03
N ASN A 33 4.58 -69.15 -27.83
CA ASN A 33 5.00 -70.10 -26.79
C ASN A 33 6.35 -69.91 -26.04
N ALA A 34 6.17 -69.61 -24.74
CA ALA A 34 6.80 -70.23 -23.58
C ALA A 34 8.34 -70.24 -23.46
N ALA A 35 8.83 -69.32 -22.63
CA ALA A 35 9.87 -69.62 -21.65
C ALA A 35 9.63 -68.77 -20.39
N ALA A 36 9.11 -69.42 -19.34
CA ALA A 36 9.08 -68.85 -18.01
C ALA A 36 10.51 -68.61 -17.53
N THR A 37 10.84 -67.37 -17.22
CA THR A 37 12.05 -67.03 -16.45
C THR A 37 11.58 -66.15 -15.30
N ASP A 38 11.82 -66.62 -14.08
CA ASP A 38 11.54 -65.95 -12.82
C ASP A 38 12.06 -64.51 -12.84
N ALA A 39 11.15 -63.55 -12.74
CA ALA A 39 11.46 -62.17 -12.38
C ALA A 39 11.03 -61.95 -10.92
N THR A 40 12.03 -61.86 -10.05
CA THR A 40 11.93 -61.18 -8.75
C THR A 40 11.15 -59.87 -8.91
N PRO A 41 10.15 -59.56 -8.06
CA PRO A 41 9.50 -58.26 -8.10
C PRO A 41 10.51 -57.22 -7.58
N ASP A 42 11.04 -56.39 -8.48
CA ASP A 42 11.65 -55.13 -8.09
C ASP A 42 10.59 -54.32 -7.35
N ALA A 43 10.85 -54.08 -6.07
CA ALA A 43 10.03 -53.28 -5.17
C ALA A 43 10.16 -51.79 -5.51
N THR A 44 9.67 -51.38 -6.68
CA THR A 44 9.37 -49.97 -6.93
C THR A 44 8.09 -49.64 -6.15
N SER A 45 8.28 -49.12 -4.95
CA SER A 45 7.17 -48.54 -4.17
C SER A 45 6.39 -47.57 -5.06
N PRO A 46 5.05 -47.68 -5.15
CA PRO A 46 4.27 -46.77 -5.97
C PRO A 46 4.48 -45.35 -5.48
N VAL A 47 5.01 -44.48 -6.35
CA VAL A 47 5.12 -43.03 -6.08
C VAL A 47 3.72 -42.46 -6.18
N PHE A 48 3.15 -42.06 -5.05
CA PHE A 48 1.83 -41.43 -4.99
C PHE A 48 1.95 -39.93 -5.27
N PRO A 49 0.93 -39.30 -5.89
CA PRO A 49 1.00 -37.91 -6.36
C PRO A 49 1.16 -36.85 -5.25
N GLU A 50 0.98 -37.19 -3.98
CA GLU A 50 0.99 -36.24 -2.84
C GLU A 50 2.36 -36.10 -2.15
N THR A 51 3.22 -37.11 -2.29
CA THR A 51 4.60 -37.14 -1.79
C THR A 51 5.45 -35.93 -2.21
N PRO A 52 5.45 -35.47 -3.48
CA PRO A 52 6.25 -34.31 -3.89
C PRO A 52 5.80 -32.99 -3.25
N VAL A 53 4.52 -32.86 -2.89
CA VAL A 53 3.98 -31.65 -2.24
C VAL A 53 4.51 -31.51 -0.81
N ILE A 54 4.57 -32.64 -0.08
CA ILE A 54 5.07 -32.66 1.31
C ILE A 54 6.59 -32.45 1.36
N GLU A 55 7.34 -33.04 0.42
CA GLU A 55 8.79 -32.85 0.33
C GLU A 55 9.16 -31.41 -0.04
N ALA A 56 8.47 -30.81 -1.01
CA ALA A 56 8.65 -29.40 -1.35
C ALA A 56 8.35 -28.49 -0.15
N ALA A 57 7.23 -28.74 0.56
CA ALA A 57 6.86 -28.00 1.76
C ALA A 57 7.95 -28.07 2.85
N ARG A 58 8.56 -29.24 3.09
CA ARG A 58 9.66 -29.39 4.06
C ARG A 58 10.90 -28.59 3.67
N ALA A 59 11.29 -28.64 2.40
CA ALA A 59 12.43 -27.86 1.90
C ALA A 59 12.22 -26.35 2.09
N ASP A 60 11.01 -25.87 1.80
CA ASP A 60 10.64 -24.47 2.00
C ASP A 60 10.62 -24.08 3.48
N ILE A 61 10.06 -24.93 4.37
CA ILE A 61 10.05 -24.72 5.83
C ILE A 61 11.47 -24.56 6.39
N LEU A 62 12.41 -25.41 5.96
CA LEU A 62 13.82 -25.32 6.35
C LEU A 62 14.44 -23.98 5.93
N ARG A 63 14.22 -23.58 4.66
CA ARG A 63 14.70 -22.29 4.13
C ARG A 63 14.12 -21.12 4.92
N TRP A 64 12.81 -21.09 5.18
CA TRP A 64 12.18 -20.00 5.92
C TRP A 64 12.66 -19.92 7.37
N ASN A 65 12.80 -21.06 8.06
CA ASN A 65 13.36 -21.07 9.42
C ASN A 65 14.77 -20.47 9.45
N SER A 66 15.64 -20.83 8.49
CA SER A 66 17.01 -20.29 8.43
C SER A 66 17.05 -18.77 8.22
N SER A 67 16.16 -18.23 7.36
CA SER A 67 16.03 -16.79 7.14
C SER A 67 15.49 -16.08 8.38
N LEU A 68 14.44 -16.64 9.02
CA LEU A 68 13.88 -16.09 10.26
C LEU A 68 14.87 -16.12 11.41
N ASP A 69 15.69 -17.17 11.55
CA ASP A 69 16.74 -17.24 12.56
C ASP A 69 17.80 -16.15 12.34
N THR A 70 18.24 -15.97 11.09
CA THR A 70 19.19 -14.92 10.72
C THR A 70 18.62 -13.53 11.03
N MET A 71 17.35 -13.30 10.71
CA MET A 71 16.65 -12.05 10.97
C MET A 71 16.49 -11.77 12.47
N LEU A 72 16.06 -12.76 13.26
CA LEU A 72 15.88 -12.63 14.70
C LEU A 72 17.22 -12.37 15.41
N GLN A 73 18.29 -13.07 15.01
CA GLN A 73 19.64 -12.81 15.52
C GLN A 73 20.15 -11.42 15.13
N ALA A 74 19.89 -10.97 13.90
CA ALA A 74 20.25 -9.62 13.48
C ALA A 74 19.50 -8.56 14.28
N LEU A 75 18.22 -8.82 14.63
CA LEU A 75 17.43 -7.92 15.46
C LEU A 75 17.99 -7.81 16.88
N GLU A 76 18.59 -8.86 17.44
CA GLU A 76 19.21 -8.80 18.78
C GLU A 76 20.43 -7.88 18.84
N ARG A 77 21.14 -7.69 17.71
CA ARG A 77 22.32 -6.82 17.66
C ARG A 77 21.98 -5.35 17.89
N GLU A 78 22.83 -4.66 18.64
CA GLU A 78 22.81 -3.19 18.69
C GLU A 78 23.32 -2.61 17.36
N GLY A 79 22.66 -1.57 16.84
CA GLY A 79 23.14 -0.82 15.67
C GLY A 79 22.64 -1.22 14.28
N VAL A 80 21.65 -2.11 14.13
CA VAL A 80 20.99 -2.45 12.83
C VAL A 80 20.60 -1.17 12.08
N SER A 81 20.75 -1.03 10.76
CA SER A 81 20.34 0.21 10.05
C SER A 81 18.81 0.28 9.82
N ASP A 82 18.22 1.47 9.60
CA ASP A 82 16.77 1.54 9.25
C ASP A 82 16.48 0.90 7.88
N SER A 83 17.44 0.95 6.95
CA SER A 83 17.38 0.22 5.68
C SER A 83 17.34 -1.30 5.87
N GLU A 84 18.15 -1.84 6.80
CA GLU A 84 18.10 -3.27 7.15
C GLU A 84 16.76 -3.65 7.79
N LEU A 85 16.23 -2.81 8.67
CA LEU A 85 14.91 -3.05 9.27
C LEU A 85 13.80 -3.04 8.22
N ILE A 86 13.87 -2.18 7.19
CA ILE A 86 12.92 -2.19 6.07
C ILE A 86 13.05 -3.48 5.25
N SER A 87 14.27 -3.95 4.98
CA SER A 87 14.45 -5.23 4.28
C SER A 87 13.90 -6.42 5.07
N PHE A 88 13.98 -6.41 6.40
CA PHE A 88 13.39 -7.45 7.23
C PHE A 88 11.86 -7.47 7.17
N ILE A 89 11.20 -6.31 7.02
CA ILE A 89 9.75 -6.28 6.80
C ILE A 89 9.40 -6.88 5.43
N ASP A 90 10.15 -6.54 4.38
CA ASP A 90 9.92 -7.09 3.04
C ASP A 90 10.16 -8.61 2.99
N GLU A 91 11.24 -9.09 3.62
CA GLU A 91 11.57 -10.51 3.70
C GLU A 91 10.55 -11.29 4.55
N SER A 92 10.19 -10.80 5.74
CA SER A 92 9.16 -11.44 6.56
C SER A 92 7.79 -11.44 5.88
N GLY A 93 7.44 -10.38 5.14
CA GLY A 93 6.22 -10.33 4.33
C GLY A 93 6.19 -11.37 3.20
N LYS A 94 7.32 -11.56 2.50
CA LYS A 94 7.46 -12.62 1.49
C LYS A 94 7.31 -14.02 2.09
N ILE A 95 7.97 -14.28 3.22
CA ILE A 95 7.87 -15.56 3.94
C ILE A 95 6.42 -15.82 4.35
N GLN A 96 5.70 -14.83 4.90
CA GLN A 96 4.30 -14.99 5.27
C GLN A 96 3.42 -15.37 4.06
N ALA A 97 3.64 -14.73 2.91
CA ALA A 97 2.89 -15.03 1.69
C ALA A 97 3.18 -16.44 1.15
N GLU A 98 4.45 -16.82 1.09
CA GLU A 98 4.88 -18.17 0.66
C GLU A 98 4.36 -19.26 1.60
N VAL A 99 4.51 -19.07 2.93
CA VAL A 99 4.00 -19.99 3.95
C VAL A 99 2.48 -20.15 3.86
N SER A 100 1.74 -19.05 3.67
CA SER A 100 0.27 -19.12 3.53
C SER A 100 -0.17 -19.93 2.30
N THR A 101 0.61 -19.87 1.22
CA THR A 101 0.38 -20.64 0.00
C THR A 101 0.62 -22.13 0.27
N THR A 102 1.70 -22.47 0.97
CA THR A 102 2.01 -23.85 1.35
C THR A 102 1.00 -24.43 2.34
N ILE A 103 0.55 -23.65 3.34
CA ILE A 103 -0.55 -24.06 4.23
C ILE A 103 -1.82 -24.38 3.43
N SER A 104 -2.15 -23.54 2.44
CA SER A 104 -3.34 -23.74 1.60
C SER A 104 -3.22 -24.98 0.69
N ALA A 105 -2.00 -25.40 0.35
CA ALA A 105 -1.73 -26.61 -0.43
C ALA A 105 -1.71 -27.89 0.43
N VAL A 106 -1.14 -27.83 1.64
CA VAL A 106 -0.96 -29.01 2.52
C VAL A 106 -2.20 -29.30 3.37
N ALA A 107 -2.96 -28.30 3.81
CA ALA A 107 -4.17 -28.49 4.61
C ALA A 107 -5.19 -29.46 3.98
N PRO A 108 -5.57 -29.34 2.69
CA PRO A 108 -6.51 -30.30 2.07
C PRO A 108 -5.91 -31.70 1.89
N VAL A 109 -4.57 -31.84 1.87
CA VAL A 109 -3.91 -33.16 1.83
C VAL A 109 -4.09 -33.88 3.17
N VAL A 110 -3.87 -33.18 4.29
CA VAL A 110 -4.11 -33.72 5.64
C VAL A 110 -5.56 -34.16 5.81
N GLU A 111 -6.51 -33.33 5.36
CA GLU A 111 -7.94 -33.65 5.44
C GLU A 111 -8.31 -34.88 4.59
N ARG A 112 -7.80 -34.97 3.36
CA ARG A 112 -8.03 -36.13 2.48
C ARG A 112 -7.42 -37.40 3.06
N LEU A 113 -6.17 -37.38 3.52
CA LEU A 113 -5.52 -38.54 4.15
C LEU A 113 -6.26 -38.97 5.43
N GLY A 114 -6.74 -38.01 6.23
CA GLY A 114 -7.56 -38.27 7.41
C GLY A 114 -8.88 -38.93 7.07
N SER A 115 -9.56 -38.46 6.02
CA SER A 115 -10.81 -39.07 5.54
C SER A 115 -10.60 -40.48 5.00
N GLN A 116 -9.49 -40.75 4.29
CA GLN A 116 -9.14 -42.08 3.79
C GLN A 116 -8.84 -43.05 4.95
N LEU A 117 -8.09 -42.59 5.96
CA LEU A 117 -7.83 -43.38 7.15
C LEU A 117 -9.12 -43.68 7.94
N ALA A 118 -10.03 -42.70 8.05
CA ALA A 118 -11.32 -42.87 8.70
C ALA A 118 -12.23 -43.88 7.97
N GLN A 119 -12.18 -43.93 6.63
CA GLN A 119 -12.89 -44.93 5.82
C GLN A 119 -12.37 -46.35 6.02
N LEU A 120 -11.06 -46.52 6.28
CA LEU A 120 -10.48 -47.82 6.64
C LEU A 120 -10.90 -48.31 8.03
N GLY A 121 -11.39 -47.41 8.89
CA GLY A 121 -11.81 -47.71 10.26
C GLY A 121 -10.65 -48.03 11.22
N ASP A 122 -10.97 -48.05 12.51
CA ASP A 122 -10.08 -48.67 13.50
C ASP A 122 -10.00 -50.17 13.16
N GLY A 123 -8.78 -50.72 13.17
CA GLY A 123 -8.50 -52.10 12.76
C GLY A 123 -9.31 -53.15 13.53
N ALA A 124 -9.05 -54.44 13.25
CA ALA A 124 -9.82 -55.52 13.84
C ALA A 124 -9.93 -55.39 15.37
N LYS A 125 -11.16 -55.33 15.89
CA LYS A 125 -11.43 -55.44 17.32
C LYS A 125 -11.15 -56.89 17.76
N ASP A 126 -10.60 -57.03 18.97
CA ASP A 126 -10.21 -58.29 19.62
C ASP A 126 -10.86 -59.56 19.04
N GLY A 127 -10.12 -60.28 18.19
CA GLY A 127 -10.45 -61.64 17.76
C GLY A 127 -10.56 -61.92 16.25
N GLU A 128 -10.63 -60.92 15.38
CA GLU A 128 -10.65 -61.13 13.91
C GLU A 128 -9.28 -60.88 13.25
N SER A 129 -8.86 -61.81 12.38
CA SER A 129 -7.60 -61.68 11.65
C SER A 129 -7.77 -60.75 10.46
N GLU A 130 -7.21 -59.55 10.56
CA GLU A 130 -7.12 -58.61 9.44
C GLU A 130 -6.18 -59.15 8.34
N SER A 131 -6.44 -58.82 7.07
CA SER A 131 -5.49 -59.15 6.00
C SER A 131 -4.21 -58.30 6.12
N ASP A 132 -3.05 -58.91 5.84
CA ASP A 132 -1.75 -58.22 5.94
C ASP A 132 -1.66 -56.97 5.06
N ASP A 133 -2.36 -56.96 3.92
CA ASP A 133 -2.40 -55.85 2.97
C ASP A 133 -3.16 -54.62 3.53
N LEU A 134 -4.28 -54.84 4.23
CA LEU A 134 -5.03 -53.76 4.88
C LEU A 134 -4.26 -53.16 6.06
N ARG A 135 -3.55 -54.00 6.82
CA ARG A 135 -2.66 -53.55 7.90
C ARG A 135 -1.52 -52.69 7.37
N GLN A 136 -0.82 -53.15 6.32
CA GLN A 136 0.23 -52.37 5.66
C GLN A 136 -0.30 -51.06 5.07
N ARG A 137 -1.49 -51.07 4.46
CA ARG A 137 -2.10 -49.86 3.91
C ARG A 137 -2.48 -48.85 4.98
N ARG A 138 -3.01 -49.31 6.12
CA ARG A 138 -3.32 -48.46 7.29
C ARG A 138 -2.05 -47.82 7.85
N GLU A 139 -0.99 -48.60 8.04
CA GLU A 139 0.30 -48.07 8.51
C GLU A 139 0.90 -47.04 7.55
N GLN A 140 0.86 -47.30 6.25
CA GLN A 140 1.31 -46.34 5.23
C GLN A 140 0.52 -45.02 5.27
N LEU A 141 -0.81 -45.08 5.35
CA LEU A 141 -1.65 -43.89 5.45
C LEU A 141 -1.41 -43.12 6.76
N LYS A 142 -1.23 -43.84 7.88
CA LYS A 142 -0.93 -43.25 9.19
C LYS A 142 0.41 -42.50 9.18
N ASN A 143 1.44 -43.08 8.59
CA ASN A 143 2.75 -42.44 8.47
C ASN A 143 2.69 -41.18 7.62
N ARG A 144 1.98 -41.22 6.48
CA ARG A 144 1.83 -40.03 5.61
C ARG A 144 0.98 -38.94 6.24
N LEU A 145 -0.08 -39.31 6.96
CA LEU A 145 -0.87 -38.34 7.70
C LEU A 145 -0.01 -37.67 8.78
N ALA A 146 0.82 -38.44 9.49
CA ALA A 146 1.76 -37.88 10.46
C ALA A 146 2.77 -36.92 9.79
N ASP A 147 3.31 -37.29 8.62
CA ASP A 147 4.25 -36.45 7.88
C ASP A 147 3.62 -35.14 7.37
N ALA A 148 2.41 -35.21 6.83
CA ALA A 148 1.67 -34.06 6.33
C ALA A 148 1.18 -33.15 7.48
N ASP A 149 0.71 -33.73 8.58
CA ASP A 149 0.30 -32.98 9.78
C ASP A 149 1.50 -32.31 10.46
N ALA A 150 2.66 -32.97 10.51
CA ALA A 150 3.91 -32.37 10.96
C ALA A 150 4.29 -31.16 10.09
N ALA A 151 4.29 -31.32 8.75
CA ALA A 151 4.58 -30.22 7.83
C ALA A 151 3.59 -29.06 7.97
N LEU A 152 2.29 -29.34 8.15
CA LEU A 152 1.27 -28.32 8.37
C LEU A 152 1.49 -27.56 9.69
N LYS A 153 1.81 -28.27 10.77
CA LYS A 153 2.11 -27.66 12.08
C LYS A 153 3.38 -26.82 12.03
N GLU A 154 4.43 -27.30 11.38
CA GLU A 154 5.66 -26.55 11.17
C GLU A 154 5.43 -25.31 10.30
N ALA A 155 4.69 -25.41 9.21
CA ALA A 155 4.35 -24.25 8.38
C ALA A 155 3.58 -23.19 9.19
N ARG A 156 2.60 -23.61 10.03
CA ARG A 156 1.89 -22.70 10.93
C ARG A 156 2.82 -22.07 11.97
N LEU A 157 3.80 -22.81 12.48
CA LEU A 157 4.82 -22.27 13.37
C LEU A 157 5.70 -21.23 12.67
N VAL A 158 6.15 -21.50 11.43
CA VAL A 158 6.91 -20.54 10.63
C VAL A 158 6.10 -19.26 10.41
N LEU A 159 4.80 -19.37 10.09
CA LEU A 159 3.93 -18.21 9.94
C LEU A 159 3.90 -17.37 11.22
N LEU A 160 3.75 -18.01 12.38
CA LEU A 160 3.76 -17.32 13.66
C LEU A 160 5.11 -16.65 13.94
N ARG A 161 6.23 -17.34 13.67
CA ARG A 161 7.59 -16.79 13.84
C ARG A 161 7.82 -15.59 12.91
N ALA A 162 7.35 -15.64 11.67
CA ALA A 162 7.44 -14.52 10.73
C ALA A 162 6.64 -13.30 11.22
N GLN A 163 5.45 -13.51 11.78
CA GLN A 163 4.65 -12.45 12.39
C GLN A 163 5.32 -11.86 13.66
N GLN A 164 5.97 -12.71 14.47
CA GLN A 164 6.73 -12.27 15.63
C GLN A 164 7.96 -11.44 15.22
N ALA A 165 8.69 -11.88 14.19
CA ALA A 165 9.83 -11.14 13.63
C ALA A 165 9.39 -9.76 13.13
N GLU A 166 8.32 -9.69 12.32
CA GLU A 166 7.74 -8.44 11.85
C GLU A 166 7.35 -7.51 13.02
N SER A 167 6.64 -8.04 14.03
CA SER A 167 6.26 -7.25 15.21
C SER A 167 7.48 -6.72 15.99
N SER A 168 8.56 -7.49 16.04
CA SER A 168 9.81 -7.12 16.70
C SER A 168 10.53 -6.01 15.93
N VAL A 169 10.58 -6.11 14.60
CA VAL A 169 11.09 -5.05 13.71
C VAL A 169 10.32 -3.74 13.94
N LEU A 170 8.98 -3.80 13.91
CA LEU A 170 8.12 -2.62 14.10
C LEU A 170 8.31 -2.00 15.48
N SER A 171 8.43 -2.82 16.53
CA SER A 171 8.69 -2.33 17.88
C SER A 171 10.04 -1.63 18.00
N LYS A 172 11.11 -2.17 17.40
CA LYS A 172 12.44 -1.54 17.37
C LYS A 172 12.44 -0.23 16.60
N ARG A 173 11.75 -0.17 15.46
CA ARG A 173 11.61 1.06 14.68
C ARG A 173 10.86 2.13 15.44
N ARG A 174 9.75 1.77 16.10
CA ARG A 174 9.00 2.69 16.97
C ARG A 174 9.84 3.18 18.14
N ALA A 175 10.59 2.30 18.80
CA ALA A 175 11.49 2.66 19.89
C ALA A 175 12.59 3.63 19.41
N ARG A 176 13.18 3.39 18.24
CA ARG A 176 14.17 4.31 17.63
C ARG A 176 13.57 5.65 17.25
N PHE A 177 12.37 5.66 16.68
CA PHE A 177 11.67 6.88 16.36
C PHE A 177 11.43 7.72 17.62
N VAL A 178 10.86 7.12 18.67
CA VAL A 178 10.66 7.79 19.97
C VAL A 178 11.99 8.26 20.56
N SER A 179 13.01 7.40 20.56
CA SER A 179 14.35 7.74 21.04
C SER A 179 14.90 8.95 20.29
N SER A 180 14.83 8.96 18.95
CA SER A 180 15.35 10.04 18.09
C SER A 180 14.65 11.39 18.35
N LEU A 181 13.35 11.37 18.64
CA LEU A 181 12.60 12.58 19.00
C LEU A 181 12.89 13.06 20.42
N SER A 182 13.23 12.14 21.33
CA SER A 182 13.51 12.42 22.74
C SER A 182 14.96 12.80 23.05
N VAL A 183 15.87 12.71 22.07
CA VAL A 183 17.27 13.12 22.27
C VAL A 183 17.31 14.63 22.50
N ARG A 184 17.81 15.02 23.67
CA ARG A 184 18.13 16.42 23.96
C ARG A 184 19.50 16.76 23.36
N SER A 185 19.48 17.59 22.33
CA SER A 185 20.68 18.22 21.77
C SER A 185 20.98 19.55 22.48
N ASN A 186 22.19 20.08 22.28
CA ASN A 186 22.54 21.45 22.68
C ASN A 186 21.49 22.43 22.13
N SER A 187 21.02 23.34 22.96
CA SER A 187 20.01 24.31 22.53
C SER A 187 20.59 25.24 21.45
N ILE A 188 19.73 25.72 20.55
CA ILE A 188 20.10 26.73 19.54
C ILE A 188 20.57 28.04 20.21
N LEU A 189 20.22 28.25 21.49
CA LEU A 189 20.68 29.40 22.26
C LEU A 189 22.13 29.27 22.75
N GLU A 190 22.75 28.10 22.67
CA GLU A 190 24.11 27.88 23.16
C GLU A 190 25.16 28.38 22.16
N PRO A 191 26.06 29.31 22.55
CA PRO A 191 27.10 29.84 21.66
C PRO A 191 28.07 28.77 21.13
N VAL A 192 28.32 27.73 21.93
CA VAL A 192 29.25 26.64 21.59
C VAL A 192 28.77 25.85 20.36
N LEU A 193 27.46 25.64 20.23
CA LEU A 193 26.88 24.97 19.07
C LEU A 193 27.21 25.74 17.79
N TRP A 194 26.99 27.05 17.78
CA TRP A 194 27.28 27.91 16.64
C TRP A 194 28.75 27.96 16.28
N GLN A 195 29.63 28.05 17.28
CA GLN A 195 31.07 28.08 17.06
C GLN A 195 31.55 26.78 16.38
N ARG A 196 31.08 25.62 16.84
CA ARG A 196 31.43 24.32 16.25
C ARG A 196 30.84 24.14 14.86
N SER A 197 29.59 24.53 14.64
CA SER A 197 28.95 24.43 13.32
C SER A 197 29.63 25.32 12.30
N ILE A 198 29.95 26.57 12.64
CA ILE A 198 30.66 27.50 11.75
C ILE A 198 32.07 26.97 11.41
N ALA A 199 32.79 26.43 12.38
CA ALA A 199 34.09 25.81 12.15
C ALA A 199 34.01 24.59 11.21
N GLY A 200 32.89 23.86 11.23
CA GLY A 200 32.63 22.73 10.35
C GLY A 200 32.20 23.09 8.92
N VAL A 201 31.66 24.29 8.67
CA VAL A 201 31.12 24.69 7.35
C VAL A 201 32.12 24.50 6.20
N PRO A 202 33.39 24.93 6.29
CA PRO A 202 34.35 24.75 5.20
C PRO A 202 34.58 23.27 4.86
N SER A 203 34.66 22.42 5.89
CA SER A 203 34.83 20.96 5.71
C SER A 203 33.63 20.32 5.04
N PHE A 204 32.41 20.76 5.38
CA PHE A 204 31.17 20.27 4.79
C PHE A 204 31.08 20.59 3.29
N PHE A 205 31.33 21.84 2.90
CA PHE A 205 31.33 22.21 1.48
C PHE A 205 32.49 21.57 0.71
N LYS A 206 33.65 21.38 1.35
CA LYS A 206 34.76 20.60 0.76
C LYS A 206 34.34 19.16 0.50
N SER A 207 33.65 18.51 1.44
CA SER A 207 33.13 17.14 1.25
C SER A 207 32.12 17.06 0.11
N ILE A 208 31.21 18.04 -0.03
CA ILE A 208 30.30 18.12 -1.18
C ILE A 208 31.10 18.23 -2.48
N ALA A 209 32.07 19.16 -2.54
CA ALA A 209 32.89 19.38 -3.73
C ALA A 209 33.70 18.14 -4.13
N ILE A 210 34.29 17.44 -3.15
CA ILE A 210 35.04 16.19 -3.37
C ILE A 210 34.10 15.10 -3.89
N VAL A 211 32.99 14.82 -3.19
CA VAL A 211 32.07 13.74 -3.59
C VAL A 211 31.47 14.02 -4.96
N THR A 212 31.08 15.26 -5.26
CA THR A 212 30.58 15.63 -6.59
C THR A 212 31.68 15.51 -7.66
N GLY A 213 32.88 16.03 -7.40
CA GLY A 213 33.99 16.01 -8.35
C GLY A 213 34.48 14.60 -8.66
N ASP A 214 34.72 13.79 -7.62
CA ASP A 214 35.19 12.42 -7.76
C ASP A 214 34.13 11.52 -8.39
N SER A 215 32.86 11.69 -8.04
CA SER A 215 31.77 10.93 -8.65
C SER A 215 31.59 11.29 -10.12
N PHE A 216 31.77 12.56 -10.50
CA PHE A 216 31.69 12.98 -11.89
C PHE A 216 32.87 12.43 -12.72
N ARG A 217 34.09 12.50 -12.19
CA ARG A 217 35.27 11.87 -12.82
C ARG A 217 35.12 10.36 -12.94
N ALA A 218 34.65 9.69 -11.88
CA ALA A 218 34.39 8.26 -11.87
C ALA A 218 33.31 7.89 -12.89
N SER A 219 32.21 8.64 -12.96
CA SER A 219 31.14 8.42 -13.93
C SER A 219 31.64 8.55 -15.36
N ILE A 220 32.43 9.59 -15.68
CA ILE A 220 33.04 9.77 -17.00
C ILE A 220 33.94 8.57 -17.34
N SER A 221 34.79 8.14 -16.40
CA SER A 221 35.70 7.01 -16.63
C SER A 221 34.94 5.68 -16.87
N ARG A 222 33.87 5.43 -16.10
CA ARG A 222 33.02 4.23 -16.24
C ARG A 222 32.23 4.24 -17.54
N MET A 223 31.67 5.38 -17.93
CA MET A 223 30.93 5.54 -19.19
C MET A 223 31.86 5.50 -20.42
N ALA A 224 33.09 5.99 -20.31
CA ALA A 224 34.08 5.90 -21.39
C ALA A 224 34.60 4.46 -21.58
N GLY A 225 34.63 3.66 -20.51
CA GLY A 225 35.08 2.27 -20.54
C GLY A 225 34.05 1.26 -21.05
N GLN A 226 32.77 1.62 -21.18
CA GLN A 226 31.72 0.75 -21.70
C GLN A 226 31.37 1.09 -23.16
N PRO A 227 31.21 0.08 -24.05
CA PRO A 227 30.75 0.33 -25.41
C PRO A 227 29.36 0.96 -25.37
N GLY A 228 29.22 2.17 -25.93
CA GLY A 228 27.97 2.94 -25.92
C GLY A 228 27.72 3.80 -24.68
N GLY A 229 28.61 3.80 -23.67
CA GLY A 229 28.42 4.60 -22.46
C GLY A 229 28.47 6.11 -22.70
N VAL A 230 29.28 6.59 -23.66
CA VAL A 230 29.29 8.00 -24.09
C VAL A 230 27.96 8.39 -24.74
N LEU A 231 27.35 7.51 -25.53
CA LEU A 231 26.04 7.75 -26.14
C LEU A 231 24.94 7.83 -25.07
N MET A 232 24.98 6.93 -24.08
CA MET A 232 24.08 6.97 -22.91
C MET A 232 24.26 8.26 -22.10
N MET A 233 25.49 8.72 -21.87
CA MET A 233 25.77 9.97 -21.17
C MET A 233 25.19 11.19 -21.91
N VAL A 234 25.42 11.25 -23.22
CA VAL A 234 24.88 12.31 -24.08
C VAL A 234 23.36 12.26 -24.08
N LEU A 235 22.76 11.07 -24.19
CA LEU A 235 21.31 10.88 -24.12
C LEU A 235 20.74 11.33 -22.77
N GLN A 236 21.36 10.94 -21.65
CA GLN A 236 20.95 11.38 -20.30
C GLN A 236 21.06 12.89 -20.14
N ALA A 237 22.13 13.51 -20.66
CA ALA A 237 22.29 14.96 -20.63
C ALA A 237 21.24 15.68 -21.50
N PHE A 238 20.92 15.16 -22.69
CA PHE A 238 19.86 15.68 -23.54
C PHE A 238 18.47 15.52 -22.91
N ILE A 239 18.20 14.39 -22.28
CA ILE A 239 16.95 14.17 -21.53
C ILE A 239 16.87 15.15 -20.36
N ALA A 240 17.93 15.29 -19.58
CA ALA A 240 17.98 16.25 -18.46
C ALA A 240 17.77 17.69 -18.92
N LEU A 241 18.42 18.09 -20.02
CA LEU A 241 18.26 19.41 -20.61
C LEU A 241 16.84 19.61 -21.19
N GLY A 242 16.29 18.63 -21.90
CA GLY A 242 14.94 18.66 -22.43
C GLY A 242 13.89 18.76 -21.33
N VAL A 243 14.05 17.95 -20.27
CA VAL A 243 13.30 18.03 -19.02
C VAL A 243 13.42 19.42 -18.41
N PHE A 244 14.63 19.97 -18.27
CA PHE A 244 14.84 21.30 -17.70
C PHE A 244 14.20 22.42 -18.52
N ILE A 245 14.31 22.38 -19.85
CA ILE A 245 13.68 23.37 -20.75
C ILE A 245 12.16 23.25 -20.69
N PHE A 246 11.63 22.03 -20.76
CA PHE A 246 10.20 21.76 -20.65
C PHE A 246 9.66 22.20 -19.29
N PHE A 247 10.37 21.88 -18.22
CA PHE A 247 10.10 22.31 -16.85
C PHE A 247 10.05 23.84 -16.75
N ARG A 248 11.08 24.52 -17.28
CA ARG A 248 11.16 25.98 -17.30
C ARG A 248 9.98 26.57 -18.08
N ARG A 249 9.63 26.02 -19.23
CA ARG A 249 8.49 26.47 -20.06
C ARG A 249 7.13 26.25 -19.37
N LEU A 250 7.01 25.17 -18.60
CA LEU A 250 5.77 24.80 -17.93
C LEU A 250 5.52 25.65 -16.68
N THR A 251 6.59 25.93 -15.92
CA THR A 251 6.60 26.74 -14.70
C THR A 251 6.76 28.23 -14.95
N TYR A 252 7.36 28.64 -16.07
CA TYR A 252 7.24 30.01 -16.57
C TYR A 252 5.76 30.27 -16.77
N VAL A 253 5.31 31.27 -16.02
CA VAL A 253 3.98 31.85 -16.04
C VAL A 253 3.59 32.05 -17.51
N ALA A 254 2.72 31.20 -18.05
CA ALA A 254 1.90 31.68 -19.16
C ALA A 254 1.16 32.88 -18.58
N PRO A 255 1.28 34.09 -19.17
CA PRO A 255 0.56 35.23 -18.66
C PRO A 255 -0.90 34.80 -18.55
N GLU A 256 -1.51 35.14 -17.44
CA GLU A 256 -2.87 34.77 -17.05
C GLU A 256 -3.95 35.34 -18.01
N THR A 257 -3.56 35.76 -19.22
CA THR A 257 -4.32 36.42 -20.27
C THR A 257 -5.08 35.47 -21.21
N ALA A 258 -4.79 34.17 -21.23
CA ALA A 258 -5.41 33.23 -22.20
C ALA A 258 -6.91 32.91 -21.97
N MET A 259 -7.56 33.43 -20.92
CA MET A 259 -9.01 33.29 -20.71
C MET A 259 -9.69 34.63 -20.37
N ARG A 260 -9.25 35.74 -20.97
CA ARG A 260 -9.89 37.06 -20.78
C ARG A 260 -11.23 37.23 -21.53
N GLY A 261 -11.85 36.14 -22.00
CA GLY A 261 -12.99 36.23 -22.93
C GLY A 261 -14.18 35.28 -22.70
N SER A 262 -14.20 34.46 -21.63
CA SER A 262 -15.39 33.65 -21.35
C SER A 262 -16.28 34.36 -20.34
N THR A 263 -17.21 35.15 -20.86
CA THR A 263 -18.31 35.84 -20.16
C THR A 263 -19.37 34.85 -19.67
N SER A 264 -18.97 33.71 -19.11
CA SER A 264 -19.85 32.76 -18.45
C SER A 264 -19.57 32.76 -16.96
N ARG A 265 -20.60 33.04 -16.18
CA ARG A 265 -20.61 33.28 -14.72
C ARG A 265 -20.23 32.05 -13.88
N THR A 266 -19.73 30.99 -14.52
CA THR A 266 -19.15 29.79 -13.91
C THR A 266 -18.04 29.26 -14.82
N LEU A 267 -16.78 29.68 -14.60
CA LEU A 267 -15.67 28.94 -15.20
C LEU A 267 -15.70 27.49 -14.67
N PRO A 268 -15.51 26.47 -15.53
CA PRO A 268 -15.55 25.08 -15.10
C PRO A 268 -14.36 24.80 -14.17
N TYR A 269 -14.58 24.06 -13.07
CA TYR A 269 -13.51 23.77 -12.10
C TYR A 269 -12.39 22.90 -12.70
N SER A 270 -12.58 22.36 -13.92
CA SER A 270 -11.52 21.80 -14.77
C SER A 270 -10.33 22.75 -14.98
N ALA A 271 -10.52 24.06 -14.86
CA ALA A 271 -9.42 25.03 -14.89
C ALA A 271 -8.47 24.90 -13.68
N HIS A 272 -8.98 24.53 -12.49
CA HIS A 272 -8.15 24.24 -11.32
C HIS A 272 -7.34 22.96 -11.51
N LEU A 273 -7.94 21.94 -12.11
CA LEU A 273 -7.27 20.67 -12.40
C LEU A 273 -6.17 20.85 -13.43
N LEU A 274 -6.46 21.54 -14.54
CA LEU A 274 -5.47 21.78 -15.58
C LEU A 274 -4.28 22.57 -15.03
N GLU A 275 -4.53 23.54 -14.16
CA GLU A 275 -3.47 24.30 -13.51
C GLU A 275 -2.69 23.47 -12.49
N PHE A 276 -3.36 22.61 -11.71
CA PHE A 276 -2.69 21.67 -10.80
C PHE A 276 -1.82 20.66 -11.52
N VAL A 277 -2.35 20.06 -12.59
CA VAL A 277 -1.61 19.11 -13.42
C VAL A 277 -0.41 19.81 -14.05
N ARG A 278 -0.60 21.00 -14.61
CA ARG A 278 0.47 21.77 -15.25
C ARG A 278 1.55 22.25 -14.25
N THR A 279 1.17 22.74 -13.08
CA THR A 279 2.12 23.44 -12.18
C THR A 279 2.59 22.60 -11.01
N GLY A 280 1.91 21.51 -10.69
CA GLY A 280 2.26 20.59 -9.61
C GLY A 280 2.61 19.20 -10.12
N VAL A 281 1.63 18.48 -10.67
CA VAL A 281 1.78 17.05 -11.00
C VAL A 281 2.86 16.83 -12.05
N LEU A 282 2.81 17.54 -13.18
CA LEU A 282 3.73 17.34 -14.29
C LEU A 282 5.18 17.72 -13.93
N PRO A 283 5.47 18.86 -13.28
CA PRO A 283 6.79 19.16 -12.71
C PRO A 283 7.32 18.08 -11.77
N THR A 284 6.46 17.59 -10.88
CA THR A 284 6.82 16.58 -9.87
C THR A 284 7.15 15.24 -10.55
N LEU A 285 6.29 14.77 -11.47
CA LEU A 285 6.51 13.54 -12.24
C LEU A 285 7.77 13.63 -13.09
N LEU A 286 7.99 14.77 -13.73
CA LEU A 286 9.18 15.00 -14.56
C LEU A 286 10.46 14.90 -13.74
N LEU A 287 10.47 15.44 -12.51
CA LEU A 287 11.59 15.28 -11.58
C LEU A 287 11.75 13.84 -11.12
N LEU A 288 10.68 13.10 -10.83
CA LEU A 288 10.77 11.70 -10.42
C LEU A 288 11.28 10.79 -11.55
N VAL A 289 10.82 11.01 -12.79
CA VAL A 289 11.32 10.31 -13.98
C VAL A 289 12.77 10.66 -14.24
N LEU A 290 13.13 11.94 -14.15
CA LEU A 290 14.52 12.37 -14.31
C LEU A 290 15.42 11.74 -13.24
N LYS A 291 14.96 11.63 -11.99
CA LYS A 291 15.68 10.99 -10.89
C LYS A 291 16.00 9.54 -11.25
N GLU A 292 15.01 8.83 -11.78
CA GLU A 292 15.18 7.44 -12.18
C GLU A 292 16.17 7.31 -13.35
N ILE A 293 16.04 8.14 -14.38
CA ILE A 293 16.92 8.11 -15.57
C ILE A 293 18.39 8.41 -15.21
N LEU A 294 18.63 9.35 -14.29
CA LEU A 294 19.99 9.73 -13.90
C LEU A 294 20.63 8.69 -12.97
N PHE A 295 19.88 8.20 -11.98
CA PHE A 295 20.47 7.46 -10.87
C PHE A 295 20.31 5.93 -10.93
N SER A 296 19.44 5.39 -11.80
CA SER A 296 19.32 3.93 -11.99
C SER A 296 20.46 3.32 -12.81
N SER A 297 21.26 4.17 -13.46
CA SER A 297 22.29 3.75 -14.42
C SER A 297 23.55 3.14 -13.82
N GLY A 298 23.74 3.22 -12.48
CA GLY A 298 24.88 2.63 -11.77
C GLY A 298 26.24 3.31 -12.04
N PHE A 299 26.28 4.39 -12.83
CA PHE A 299 27.54 5.06 -13.18
C PHE A 299 28.08 5.97 -12.07
N PHE A 300 27.20 6.56 -11.26
CA PHE A 300 27.59 7.42 -10.15
C PHE A 300 27.97 6.61 -8.91
N ALA A 301 28.80 7.20 -8.04
CA ALA A 301 29.06 6.61 -6.73
C ALA A 301 27.83 6.72 -5.83
N ASP A 302 27.61 5.72 -4.96
CA ASP A 302 26.41 5.62 -4.10
C ASP A 302 26.16 6.89 -3.28
N ARG A 303 27.23 7.49 -2.73
CA ARG A 303 27.12 8.75 -1.97
C ARG A 303 26.54 9.87 -2.83
N PHE A 304 26.99 10.03 -4.07
CA PHE A 304 26.45 11.06 -4.98
C PHE A 304 25.01 10.76 -5.37
N VAL A 305 24.68 9.49 -5.63
CA VAL A 305 23.31 9.04 -5.90
C VAL A 305 22.40 9.43 -4.73
N GLN A 306 22.80 9.17 -3.49
CA GLN A 306 22.02 9.51 -2.29
C GLN A 306 21.78 11.03 -2.16
N LEU A 307 22.80 11.86 -2.43
CA LEU A 307 22.67 13.31 -2.44
C LEU A 307 21.68 13.77 -3.53
N GLY A 308 21.85 13.27 -4.76
CA GLY A 308 21.00 13.61 -5.89
C GLY A 308 19.55 13.20 -5.70
N VAL A 309 19.30 11.97 -5.25
CA VAL A 309 17.97 11.45 -4.92
C VAL A 309 17.31 12.29 -3.83
N SER A 310 18.04 12.63 -2.76
CA SER A 310 17.52 13.47 -1.67
C SER A 310 17.12 14.87 -2.14
N ALA A 311 17.96 15.48 -2.99
CA ALA A 311 17.71 16.79 -3.56
C ALA A 311 16.48 16.78 -4.49
N MET A 312 16.40 15.80 -5.39
CA MET A 312 15.30 15.68 -6.34
C MET A 312 13.97 15.36 -5.67
N ASN A 313 13.95 14.50 -4.66
CA ASN A 313 12.75 14.22 -3.87
C ASN A 313 12.27 15.48 -3.12
N THR A 314 13.18 16.21 -2.49
CA THR A 314 12.84 17.46 -1.79
C THR A 314 12.29 18.50 -2.75
N LEU A 315 12.90 18.62 -3.94
CA LEU A 315 12.46 19.54 -4.98
C LEU A 315 11.08 19.16 -5.54
N ALA A 316 10.82 17.87 -5.76
CA ALA A 316 9.52 17.35 -6.18
C ALA A 316 8.42 17.70 -5.16
N VAL A 317 8.67 17.46 -3.86
CA VAL A 317 7.73 17.85 -2.79
C VAL A 317 7.52 19.36 -2.73
N TYR A 318 8.60 20.15 -2.87
CA TYR A 318 8.52 21.61 -2.91
C TYR A 318 7.62 22.13 -4.05
N PHE A 319 7.76 21.60 -5.26
CA PHE A 319 6.91 22.01 -6.39
C PHE A 319 5.45 21.57 -6.20
N ALA A 320 5.21 20.36 -5.68
CA ALA A 320 3.87 19.93 -5.33
C ALA A 320 3.24 20.85 -4.27
N ALA A 321 3.98 21.23 -3.24
CA ALA A 321 3.54 22.13 -2.17
C ALA A 321 3.20 23.54 -2.70
N ILE A 322 4.04 24.12 -3.56
CA ILE A 322 3.77 25.43 -4.16
C ILE A 322 2.56 25.39 -5.09
N ALA A 323 2.40 24.32 -5.88
CA ALA A 323 1.25 24.18 -6.75
C ALA A 323 -0.06 24.17 -5.95
N LEU A 324 -0.09 23.42 -4.84
CA LEU A 324 -1.24 23.40 -3.93
C LEU A 324 -1.46 24.76 -3.25
N LEU A 325 -0.39 25.41 -2.78
CA LEU A 325 -0.46 26.75 -2.20
C LEU A 325 -1.03 27.78 -3.20
N ARG A 326 -0.60 27.69 -4.47
CA ARG A 326 -1.07 28.54 -5.56
C ARG A 326 -2.55 28.31 -5.87
N ILE A 327 -3.00 27.06 -5.90
CA ILE A 327 -4.41 26.73 -6.15
C ILE A 327 -5.28 27.23 -5.00
N PHE A 328 -4.85 27.02 -3.77
CA PHE A 328 -5.62 27.37 -2.58
C PHE A 328 -5.77 28.89 -2.43
N LEU A 329 -4.70 29.66 -2.66
CA LEU A 329 -4.66 31.10 -2.43
C LEU A 329 -4.93 31.96 -3.67
N ARG A 330 -4.62 31.46 -4.88
CA ARG A 330 -4.73 32.16 -6.19
C ARG A 330 -4.53 33.69 -6.08
N PRO A 331 -3.30 34.17 -5.80
CA PRO A 331 -3.03 35.58 -5.46
C PRO A 331 -3.35 36.61 -6.56
N LEU A 332 -3.54 36.15 -7.80
CA LEU A 332 -3.71 36.97 -9.00
C LEU A 332 -5.11 36.83 -9.64
N ARG A 333 -5.93 35.83 -9.22
CA ARG A 333 -7.30 35.58 -9.73
C ARG A 333 -8.30 35.42 -8.57
N PRO A 334 -8.82 36.52 -8.01
CA PRO A 334 -9.66 36.49 -6.82
C PRO A 334 -10.99 35.76 -7.04
N GLU A 335 -11.51 35.76 -8.27
CA GLU A 335 -12.77 35.11 -8.67
C GLU A 335 -12.75 33.58 -8.53
N LEU A 336 -11.56 32.98 -8.57
CA LEU A 336 -11.34 31.54 -8.47
C LEU A 336 -10.73 31.16 -7.11
N ARG A 337 -10.59 32.09 -6.17
CA ARG A 337 -9.91 31.84 -4.89
C ARG A 337 -10.78 30.95 -3.99
N ILE A 338 -10.14 29.92 -3.44
CA ILE A 338 -10.78 28.97 -2.52
C ILE A 338 -10.76 29.49 -1.09
N ALA A 339 -9.65 30.10 -0.68
CA ALA A 339 -9.51 30.69 0.64
C ALA A 339 -10.38 31.96 0.79
N ASP A 340 -11.19 32.03 1.84
CA ASP A 340 -11.90 33.24 2.22
C ASP A 340 -10.93 34.24 2.89
N LEU A 341 -10.14 34.91 2.06
CA LEU A 341 -9.13 35.92 2.42
C LEU A 341 -9.25 37.14 1.53
N SER A 342 -8.75 38.31 1.93
CA SER A 342 -8.68 39.47 1.02
C SER A 342 -7.57 39.26 0.00
N ASP A 343 -7.58 40.03 -1.09
CA ASP A 343 -6.58 39.91 -2.16
C ASP A 343 -5.16 40.23 -1.65
N LEU A 344 -5.08 41.21 -0.76
CA LEU A 344 -3.84 41.60 -0.11
C LEU A 344 -3.39 40.55 0.91
N ALA A 345 -4.30 39.98 1.71
CA ALA A 345 -3.97 38.88 2.62
C ALA A 345 -3.51 37.63 1.85
N ALA A 346 -4.20 37.24 0.77
CA ALA A 346 -3.86 36.10 -0.06
C ALA A 346 -2.46 36.23 -0.69
N ARG A 347 -2.09 37.43 -1.19
CA ARG A 347 -0.74 37.70 -1.70
C ARG A 347 0.33 37.60 -0.63
N ARG A 348 0.09 38.16 0.56
CA ARG A 348 1.02 38.10 1.70
C ARG A 348 1.22 36.66 2.19
N VAL A 349 0.14 35.89 2.35
CA VAL A 349 0.22 34.46 2.73
C VAL A 349 0.95 33.67 1.65
N PHE A 350 0.66 33.90 0.37
CA PHE A 350 1.34 33.22 -0.73
C PHE A 350 2.85 33.52 -0.77
N SER A 351 3.24 34.79 -0.65
CA SER A 351 4.66 35.19 -0.62
C SER A 351 5.40 34.62 0.61
N THR A 352 4.75 34.65 1.77
CA THR A 352 5.28 34.04 3.00
C THR A 352 5.43 32.53 2.83
N GLY A 353 4.45 31.85 2.24
CA GLY A 353 4.51 30.41 1.99
C GLY A 353 5.58 30.02 0.97
N LEU A 354 5.74 30.80 -0.09
CA LEU A 354 6.78 30.58 -1.09
C LEU A 354 8.19 30.66 -0.46
N THR A 355 8.44 31.71 0.31
CA THR A 355 9.74 31.91 0.99
C THR A 355 9.99 30.86 2.07
N THR A 356 8.98 30.53 2.87
CA THR A 356 9.07 29.49 3.91
C THR A 356 9.37 28.12 3.31
N LEU A 357 8.58 27.68 2.31
CA LEU A 357 8.77 26.39 1.66
C LEU A 357 10.11 26.31 0.93
N GLY A 358 10.57 27.41 0.33
CA GLY A 358 11.86 27.46 -0.37
C GLY A 358 13.04 27.31 0.59
N LEU A 359 13.02 28.05 1.70
CA LEU A 359 14.04 27.96 2.74
C LEU A 359 14.03 26.58 3.42
N VAL A 360 12.86 26.04 3.75
CA VAL A 360 12.72 24.68 4.30
C VAL A 360 13.27 23.64 3.33
N ALA A 361 12.98 23.76 2.03
CA ALA A 361 13.51 22.84 1.02
C ALA A 361 15.05 22.92 0.94
N ILE A 362 15.63 24.12 0.93
CA ILE A 362 17.09 24.31 0.92
C ILE A 362 17.72 23.68 2.18
N MET A 363 17.20 24.00 3.36
CA MET A 363 17.71 23.46 4.63
C MET A 363 17.57 21.94 4.69
N ARG A 364 16.48 21.38 4.15
CA ARG A 364 16.27 19.93 4.08
C ARG A 364 17.30 19.26 3.19
N VAL A 365 17.62 19.84 2.03
CA VAL A 365 18.67 19.32 1.13
C VAL A 365 20.03 19.37 1.81
N LEU A 366 20.39 20.51 2.40
CA LEU A 366 21.66 20.66 3.12
C LEU A 366 21.77 19.69 4.30
N ASN A 367 20.68 19.49 5.05
CA ASN A 367 20.68 18.57 6.19
C ASN A 367 20.87 17.11 5.72
N SER A 368 20.16 16.71 4.67
CA SER A 368 20.34 15.38 4.05
C SER A 368 21.78 15.19 3.58
N PHE A 369 22.43 16.24 3.07
CA PHE A 369 23.83 16.18 2.66
C PHE A 369 24.76 16.05 3.87
N ALA A 370 24.51 16.80 4.94
CA ALA A 370 25.29 16.73 6.17
C ALA A 370 25.29 15.31 6.77
N VAL A 371 24.10 14.68 6.83
CA VAL A 371 23.94 13.30 7.31
C VAL A 371 24.65 12.30 6.40
N ASN A 372 24.44 12.37 5.08
CA ASN A 372 25.00 11.40 4.13
C ASN A 372 26.52 11.54 3.92
N LEU A 373 27.07 12.73 4.17
CA LEU A 373 28.51 13.01 4.08
C LEU A 373 29.24 12.84 5.40
N LEU A 374 28.57 12.36 6.47
CA LEU A 374 29.15 12.24 7.81
C LEU A 374 29.79 13.55 8.28
N ALA A 375 29.14 14.68 7.98
CA ALA A 375 29.58 15.98 8.45
C ALA A 375 29.53 16.02 9.99
N PRO A 376 30.25 16.95 10.64
CA PRO A 376 30.15 17.16 12.09
C PRO A 376 28.68 17.24 12.53
N PHE A 377 28.33 16.49 13.57
CA PHE A 377 26.95 16.31 14.03
C PHE A 377 26.26 17.66 14.30
N GLU A 378 27.01 18.64 14.81
CA GLU A 378 26.55 20.00 15.09
C GLU A 378 25.98 20.73 13.86
N ILE A 379 26.45 20.43 12.64
CA ILE A 379 25.91 21.03 11.40
C ILE A 379 24.49 20.54 11.16
N SER A 380 24.24 19.24 11.33
CA SER A 380 22.90 18.67 11.15
C SER A 380 21.91 19.22 12.18
N ILE A 381 22.33 19.32 13.45
CA ILE A 381 21.53 19.94 14.52
C ILE A 381 21.14 21.38 14.16
N VAL A 382 22.09 22.20 13.71
CA VAL A 382 21.83 23.60 13.35
C VAL A 382 20.91 23.70 12.13
N LEU A 383 21.09 22.87 11.11
CA LEU A 383 20.23 22.85 9.91
C LEU A 383 18.78 22.42 10.25
N SER A 384 18.62 21.38 11.06
CA SER A 384 17.32 20.95 11.59
C SER A 384 16.65 22.04 12.42
N GLY A 385 17.42 22.71 13.28
CA GLY A 385 16.96 23.82 14.10
C GLY A 385 16.52 25.04 13.27
N LEU A 386 17.32 25.42 12.27
CA LEU A 386 16.98 26.51 11.35
C LEU A 386 15.76 26.18 10.50
N LEU A 387 15.63 24.94 10.04
CA LEU A 387 14.44 24.47 9.32
C LEU A 387 13.19 24.63 10.18
N ALA A 388 13.22 24.11 11.41
CA ALA A 388 12.11 24.22 12.35
C ALA A 388 11.78 25.69 12.66
N PHE A 389 12.79 26.52 12.91
CA PHE A 389 12.63 27.96 13.13
C PHE A 389 11.95 28.66 11.95
N VAL A 390 12.42 28.44 10.73
CA VAL A 390 11.83 29.03 9.52
C VAL A 390 10.39 28.56 9.33
N ALA A 391 10.11 27.28 9.53
CA ALA A 391 8.77 26.73 9.44
C ALA A 391 7.81 27.31 10.50
N ILE A 392 8.26 27.44 11.75
CA ILE A 392 7.53 28.09 12.84
C ILE A 392 7.21 29.55 12.47
N MET A 393 8.23 30.33 12.10
CA MET A 393 8.06 31.75 11.78
C MET A 393 7.16 31.96 10.56
N GLY A 394 7.30 31.13 9.53
CA GLY A 394 6.42 31.11 8.37
C GLY A 394 4.96 30.82 8.75
N CYS A 395 4.73 29.79 9.58
CA CYS A 395 3.38 29.44 10.07
C CYS A 395 2.78 30.55 10.93
N VAL A 396 3.52 31.10 11.89
CA VAL A 396 3.08 32.23 12.73
C VAL A 396 2.71 33.41 11.85
N ARG A 397 3.58 33.80 10.91
CA ARG A 397 3.33 34.93 10.01
C ARG A 397 2.06 34.73 9.19
N MET A 398 1.84 33.53 8.63
CA MET A 398 0.60 33.22 7.91
C MET A 398 -0.64 33.30 8.81
N LEU A 399 -0.58 32.73 10.02
CA LEU A 399 -1.69 32.75 10.97
C LEU A 399 -2.05 34.17 11.43
N LEU A 400 -1.05 35.06 11.56
CA LEU A 400 -1.24 36.47 11.88
C LEU A 400 -1.88 37.24 10.73
N VAL A 401 -1.42 37.05 9.49
CA VAL A 401 -2.04 37.68 8.31
C VAL A 401 -3.51 37.27 8.18
N VAL A 402 -3.82 35.99 8.42
CA VAL A 402 -5.21 35.49 8.42
C VAL A 402 -6.02 36.07 9.59
N ALA A 403 -5.40 36.34 10.74
CA ALA A 403 -6.04 36.99 11.88
C ALA A 403 -6.41 38.44 11.57
N GLU A 404 -5.44 39.21 11.06
CA GLU A 404 -5.57 40.62 10.68
C GLU A 404 -6.68 40.81 9.65
N ASP A 405 -6.72 39.94 8.63
CA ASP A 405 -7.74 40.00 7.58
C ASP A 405 -9.16 39.80 8.13
N ARG A 406 -9.35 38.85 9.04
CA ARG A 406 -10.65 38.59 9.66
C ARG A 406 -11.09 39.70 10.62
N ALA A 407 -10.16 40.24 11.41
CA ALA A 407 -10.45 41.35 12.31
C ALA A 407 -10.85 42.62 11.54
N SER A 408 -10.33 42.79 10.32
CA SER A 408 -10.62 43.94 9.46
C SER A 408 -11.94 43.82 8.68
N ARG A 409 -12.61 42.66 8.71
CA ARG A 409 -13.83 42.38 7.93
C ARG A 409 -15.08 42.49 8.81
N PRO A 410 -16.13 43.23 8.39
CA PRO A 410 -17.39 43.27 9.13
C PRO A 410 -18.08 41.89 9.10
N GLU A 411 -18.61 41.47 10.25
CA GLU A 411 -19.18 40.13 10.50
C GLU A 411 -20.24 39.68 9.48
N LYS A 412 -20.96 40.63 8.86
CA LYS A 412 -21.98 40.39 7.83
C LYS A 412 -21.43 39.95 6.45
N VAL A 413 -20.15 40.19 6.17
CA VAL A 413 -19.50 39.83 4.88
C VAL A 413 -18.90 38.42 4.91
N LEU A 414 -18.65 37.88 6.10
CA LEU A 414 -18.26 36.46 6.25
C LEU A 414 -19.50 35.60 6.03
N ALA A 415 -19.74 35.19 4.78
CA ALA A 415 -20.70 34.15 4.49
C ALA A 415 -20.41 32.94 5.41
N PRO A 416 -21.43 32.25 5.98
CA PRO A 416 -21.21 31.05 6.76
C PRO A 416 -20.65 29.97 5.83
N SER A 417 -19.32 29.92 5.73
CA SER A 417 -18.63 29.06 4.79
C SER A 417 -18.91 27.60 5.19
N ARG A 418 -19.67 26.88 4.36
CA ARG A 418 -19.93 25.42 4.48
C ARG A 418 -18.67 24.56 4.38
N LEU A 419 -17.53 25.17 4.06
CA LEU A 419 -16.22 24.54 4.01
C LEU A 419 -15.73 24.33 5.44
N VAL A 420 -15.71 23.07 5.88
CA VAL A 420 -14.98 22.48 7.02
C VAL A 420 -14.57 23.50 8.08
N ARG A 421 -15.14 23.42 9.28
CA ARG A 421 -14.76 24.06 10.55
C ARG A 421 -13.27 24.49 10.71
N TRP A 422 -12.74 25.40 9.89
CA TRP A 422 -11.37 25.92 9.92
C TRP A 422 -11.08 26.61 11.24
N ARG A 423 -12.15 27.09 11.89
CA ARG A 423 -12.15 27.57 13.28
C ARG A 423 -11.57 26.56 14.27
N HIS A 424 -11.75 25.27 14.07
CA HIS A 424 -11.28 24.21 14.98
C HIS A 424 -9.88 23.70 14.65
N LEU A 425 -9.40 23.85 13.40
CA LEU A 425 -8.01 23.52 13.04
C LEU A 425 -7.02 24.57 13.54
N ARG A 426 -7.43 25.85 13.55
CA ARG A 426 -6.57 26.96 13.98
C ARG A 426 -5.97 26.82 15.40
N PRO A 427 -6.73 26.49 16.47
CA PRO A 427 -6.14 26.28 17.79
C PRO A 427 -5.17 25.09 17.80
N VAL A 428 -5.46 24.02 17.06
CA VAL A 428 -4.56 22.86 16.95
C VAL A 428 -3.23 23.26 16.31
N ILE A 429 -3.26 24.07 15.24
CA ILE A 429 -2.04 24.57 14.59
C ILE A 429 -1.26 25.47 15.55
N TRP A 430 -1.92 26.35 16.31
CA TRP A 430 -1.24 27.18 17.32
C TRP A 430 -0.59 26.35 18.43
N ILE A 431 -1.27 25.32 18.93
CA ILE A 431 -0.71 24.40 19.92
C ILE A 431 0.50 23.68 19.33
N ALA A 432 0.41 23.17 18.09
CA ALA A 432 1.52 22.51 17.43
C ALA A 432 2.72 23.45 17.24
N VAL A 433 2.49 24.69 16.80
CA VAL A 433 3.52 25.72 16.66
C VAL A 433 4.16 26.05 18.02
N ALA A 434 3.37 26.18 19.08
CA ALA A 434 3.87 26.43 20.43
C ALA A 434 4.71 25.26 20.95
N CYS A 435 4.25 24.02 20.79
CA CYS A 435 5.02 22.82 21.15
C CYS A 435 6.33 22.72 20.35
N SER A 436 6.30 23.02 19.05
CA SER A 436 7.49 23.06 18.20
C SER A 436 8.48 24.13 18.66
N ALA A 437 8.00 25.32 19.02
CA ALA A 437 8.84 26.40 19.56
C ALA A 437 9.45 26.05 20.93
N VAL A 438 8.68 25.44 21.83
CA VAL A 438 9.18 24.97 23.13
C VAL A 438 10.25 23.89 22.92
N GLY A 439 10.02 22.91 22.04
CA GLY A 439 11.01 21.90 21.69
C GLY A 439 12.30 22.50 21.14
N LEU A 440 12.19 23.53 20.29
CA LEU A 440 13.34 24.24 19.75
C LEU A 440 14.19 24.93 20.83
N LEU A 441 13.53 25.63 21.75
CA LEU A 441 14.19 26.39 22.82
C LEU A 441 14.83 25.49 23.88
N THR A 442 14.19 24.36 24.19
CA THR A 442 14.62 23.42 25.22
C THR A 442 15.71 22.44 24.75
N GLY A 443 15.99 22.38 23.44
CA GLY A 443 17.01 21.52 22.83
C GLY A 443 16.48 20.20 22.27
N TYR A 444 15.17 19.97 22.23
CA TYR A 444 14.52 18.85 21.52
C TYR A 444 14.33 19.20 20.04
N ILE A 445 15.44 19.36 19.32
CA ILE A 445 15.47 19.88 17.95
C ILE A 445 14.79 18.92 16.96
N ALA A 446 15.02 17.61 17.10
CA ALA A 446 14.37 16.59 16.28
C ALA A 446 12.83 16.60 16.42
N LEU A 447 12.33 16.80 17.65
CA LEU A 447 10.88 16.94 17.91
C LEU A 447 10.32 18.23 17.31
N SER A 448 11.06 19.32 17.41
CA SER A 448 10.67 20.60 16.81
C SER A 448 10.57 20.51 15.28
N GLU A 449 11.60 19.94 14.63
CA GLU A 449 11.62 19.69 13.18
C GLU A 449 10.50 18.76 12.76
N PHE A 450 10.25 17.68 13.52
CA PHE A 450 9.17 16.75 13.26
C PHE A 450 7.81 17.44 13.25
N ILE A 451 7.48 18.21 14.30
CA ILE A 451 6.20 18.92 14.36
C ILE A 451 6.07 19.94 13.23
N ALA A 452 7.15 20.68 12.92
CA ALA A 452 7.18 21.62 11.81
C ALA A 452 6.90 20.94 10.46
N TYR A 453 7.54 19.78 10.21
CA TYR A 453 7.29 18.98 9.03
C TYR A 453 5.84 18.49 8.97
N GLN A 454 5.28 18.06 10.10
CA GLN A 454 3.90 17.57 10.17
C GLN A 454 2.85 18.65 9.93
N ILE A 455 3.12 19.90 10.30
CA ILE A 455 2.25 21.03 9.95
C ILE A 455 2.24 21.23 8.43
N ILE A 456 3.42 21.24 7.79
CA ILE A 456 3.55 21.43 6.33
C ILE A 456 2.92 20.26 5.58
N ALA A 457 3.31 19.03 5.92
CA ALA A 457 2.79 17.81 5.30
C ALA A 457 1.28 17.68 5.52
N GLY A 458 0.79 18.02 6.72
CA GLY A 458 -0.62 17.96 7.03
C GLY A 458 -1.45 18.95 6.21
N MET A 459 -0.98 20.20 6.09
CA MET A 459 -1.61 21.20 5.22
C MET A 459 -1.59 20.76 3.75
N LEU A 460 -0.51 20.15 3.29
CA LEU A 460 -0.39 19.61 1.94
C LEU A 460 -1.41 18.51 1.66
N VAL A 461 -1.48 17.50 2.55
CA VAL A 461 -2.42 16.38 2.44
C VAL A 461 -3.87 16.87 2.50
N LEU A 462 -4.20 17.76 3.44
CA LEU A 462 -5.56 18.31 3.56
C LEU A 462 -5.96 19.12 2.34
N THR A 463 -5.05 19.94 1.78
CA THR A 463 -5.32 20.72 0.57
C THR A 463 -5.51 19.83 -0.65
N LEU A 464 -4.68 18.78 -0.78
CA LEU A 464 -4.79 17.80 -1.85
C LEU A 464 -6.10 16.99 -1.74
N ALA A 465 -6.42 16.47 -0.56
CA ALA A 465 -7.65 15.73 -0.32
C ALA A 465 -8.88 16.58 -0.62
N TRP A 466 -8.87 17.84 -0.19
CA TRP A 466 -9.93 18.79 -0.52
C TRP A 466 -10.08 18.98 -2.04
N LEU A 467 -8.97 19.14 -2.77
CA LEU A 467 -8.99 19.32 -4.23
C LEU A 467 -9.62 18.11 -4.93
N VAL A 468 -9.26 16.90 -4.51
CA VAL A 468 -9.81 15.65 -5.05
C VAL A 468 -11.30 15.50 -4.71
N LEU A 469 -11.70 15.77 -3.47
CA LEU A 469 -13.11 15.72 -3.06
C LEU A 469 -13.95 16.71 -3.86
N ARG A 470 -13.43 17.93 -4.08
CA ARG A 470 -14.12 18.95 -4.87
C ARG A 470 -14.29 18.54 -6.32
N MET A 471 -13.29 17.87 -6.91
CA MET A 471 -13.40 17.29 -8.25
C MET A 471 -14.51 16.25 -8.33
N PHE A 472 -14.63 15.39 -7.31
CA PHE A 472 -15.71 14.39 -7.26
C PHE A 472 -17.08 15.03 -7.08
N ASP A 473 -17.21 16.09 -6.29
CA ASP A 473 -18.48 16.83 -6.18
C ASP A 473 -18.91 17.41 -7.55
N GLU A 474 -17.99 17.97 -8.34
CA GLU A 474 -18.31 18.49 -9.69
C GLU A 474 -18.70 17.37 -10.66
N LEU A 475 -17.95 16.26 -10.69
CA LEU A 475 -18.28 15.11 -11.52
C LEU A 475 -19.64 14.51 -11.12
N ARG A 476 -19.91 14.43 -9.82
CA ARG A 476 -21.21 14.02 -9.30
C ARG A 476 -22.32 14.95 -9.75
N GLU A 477 -22.17 16.27 -9.64
CA GLU A 477 -23.17 17.24 -10.10
C GLU A 477 -23.44 17.09 -11.60
N ARG A 478 -22.40 16.88 -12.41
CA ARG A 478 -22.54 16.63 -13.86
C ARG A 478 -23.25 15.32 -14.20
N LEU A 479 -23.06 14.26 -13.40
CA LEU A 479 -23.67 12.94 -13.65
C LEU A 479 -25.03 12.76 -12.94
N SER A 480 -25.31 13.54 -11.90
CA SER A 480 -26.60 13.48 -11.18
C SER A 480 -27.60 14.55 -11.63
N ASN A 481 -27.13 15.54 -12.37
CA ASN A 481 -27.82 16.55 -13.16
C ASN A 481 -28.88 16.01 -14.14
N PRO A 482 -30.21 16.01 -13.91
CA PRO A 482 -31.18 15.55 -14.91
C PRO A 482 -31.09 16.28 -16.26
N GLN A 483 -30.60 17.52 -16.27
CA GLN A 483 -30.45 18.37 -17.47
C GLN A 483 -29.03 18.32 -18.08
N SER A 484 -28.15 17.47 -17.57
CA SER A 484 -26.76 17.42 -18.03
C SER A 484 -26.59 16.54 -19.27
N ALA A 485 -26.02 17.10 -20.34
CA ALA A 485 -25.62 16.35 -21.54
C ALA A 485 -24.62 15.20 -21.25
N SER A 486 -23.93 15.23 -20.10
CA SER A 486 -23.04 14.14 -19.69
C SER A 486 -23.81 12.92 -19.17
N LEU A 487 -24.92 13.14 -18.46
CA LEU A 487 -25.79 12.05 -18.02
C LEU A 487 -26.44 11.35 -19.22
N GLU A 488 -26.92 12.12 -20.19
CA GLU A 488 -27.54 11.58 -21.40
C GLU A 488 -26.55 10.71 -22.19
N LYS A 489 -25.32 11.20 -22.43
CA LYS A 489 -24.25 10.44 -23.11
C LYS A 489 -23.86 9.16 -22.36
N VAL A 490 -23.71 9.22 -21.04
CA VAL A 490 -23.34 8.05 -20.24
C VAL A 490 -24.48 7.03 -20.21
N SER A 491 -25.73 7.49 -20.10
CA SER A 491 -26.92 6.64 -20.12
C SER A 491 -27.12 5.94 -21.47
N SER A 492 -26.89 6.64 -22.60
CA SER A 492 -27.03 6.08 -23.94
C SER A 492 -25.89 5.12 -24.30
N THR A 493 -24.67 5.36 -23.79
CA THR A 493 -23.53 4.46 -24.01
C THR A 493 -23.65 3.17 -23.19
N LEU A 494 -24.19 3.25 -21.97
CA LEU A 494 -24.37 2.09 -21.08
C LEU A 494 -25.70 1.35 -21.29
N GLY A 495 -26.62 1.89 -22.10
CA GLY A 495 -27.96 1.33 -22.29
C GLY A 495 -28.82 1.32 -21.03
N MET A 496 -28.51 2.17 -20.05
CA MET A 496 -29.16 2.19 -18.73
C MET A 496 -30.13 3.36 -18.61
N GLN A 497 -31.17 3.20 -17.77
CA GLN A 497 -32.06 4.30 -17.45
C GLN A 497 -31.30 5.45 -16.75
N PRO A 498 -31.56 6.73 -17.10
CA PRO A 498 -30.90 7.89 -16.47
C PRO A 498 -31.02 7.91 -14.94
N LYS A 499 -32.14 7.42 -14.40
CA LYS A 499 -32.34 7.28 -12.95
C LYS A 499 -31.36 6.30 -12.30
N SER A 500 -31.04 5.19 -12.95
CA SER A 500 -30.08 4.21 -12.44
C SER A 500 -28.65 4.77 -12.46
N VAL A 501 -28.27 5.48 -13.52
CA VAL A 501 -26.97 6.17 -13.60
C VAL A 501 -26.84 7.25 -12.52
N GLN A 502 -27.91 7.99 -12.25
CA GLN A 502 -27.95 8.99 -11.18
C GLN A 502 -27.75 8.34 -9.80
N GLN A 503 -28.44 7.23 -9.51
CA GLN A 503 -28.28 6.49 -8.25
C GLN A 503 -26.86 5.93 -8.11
N MET A 504 -26.31 5.32 -9.16
CA MET A 504 -24.93 4.81 -9.19
C MET A 504 -23.92 5.94 -8.99
N ALA A 505 -24.11 7.11 -9.60
CA ALA A 505 -23.23 8.25 -9.41
C ALA A 505 -23.25 8.75 -7.96
N ILE A 506 -24.43 8.88 -7.34
CA ILE A 506 -24.53 9.33 -5.94
C ILE A 506 -23.83 8.34 -5.00
N LEU A 507 -24.08 7.04 -5.16
CA LEU A 507 -23.49 6.00 -4.30
C LEU A 507 -21.98 5.85 -4.55
N GLY A 508 -21.57 5.81 -5.81
CA GLY A 508 -20.17 5.67 -6.24
C GLY A 508 -19.31 6.84 -5.81
N PHE A 509 -19.75 8.09 -6.03
CA PHE A 509 -19.01 9.27 -5.56
C PHE A 509 -19.08 9.42 -4.02
N GLY A 510 -20.14 8.93 -3.39
CA GLY A 510 -20.22 8.82 -1.92
C GLY A 510 -19.12 7.89 -1.36
N PHE A 511 -18.97 6.71 -1.95
CA PHE A 511 -17.91 5.76 -1.60
C PHE A 511 -16.51 6.32 -1.90
N LEU A 512 -16.33 6.94 -3.07
CA LEU A 512 -15.04 7.52 -3.47
C LEU A 512 -14.61 8.67 -2.54
N ARG A 513 -15.57 9.46 -2.05
CA ARG A 513 -15.35 10.46 -1.01
C ARG A 513 -14.89 9.85 0.31
N LEU A 514 -15.51 8.76 0.75
CA LEU A 514 -15.07 8.03 1.94
C LEU A 514 -13.62 7.54 1.76
N LEU A 515 -13.30 6.98 0.59
CA LEU A 515 -11.96 6.50 0.26
C LEU A 515 -10.92 7.62 0.31
N VAL A 516 -11.21 8.81 -0.24
CA VAL A 516 -10.27 9.95 -0.16
C VAL A 516 -10.05 10.43 1.27
N VAL A 517 -11.11 10.51 2.08
CA VAL A 517 -10.97 10.88 3.50
C VAL A 517 -10.12 9.85 4.24
N LEU A 518 -10.32 8.57 3.96
CA LEU A 518 -9.55 7.47 4.52
C LEU A 518 -8.07 7.56 4.12
N VAL A 519 -7.77 7.74 2.83
CA VAL A 519 -6.40 7.91 2.31
C VAL A 519 -5.73 9.15 2.90
N ALA A 520 -6.46 10.26 3.05
CA ALA A 520 -5.95 11.48 3.67
C ALA A 520 -5.63 11.25 5.15
N ALA A 521 -6.54 10.63 5.91
CA ALA A 521 -6.32 10.29 7.31
C ALA A 521 -5.09 9.38 7.49
N PHE A 522 -4.94 8.36 6.64
CA PHE A 522 -3.76 7.50 6.65
C PHE A 522 -2.49 8.26 6.29
N SER A 523 -2.54 9.13 5.28
CA SER A 523 -1.39 9.93 4.87
C SER A 523 -0.89 10.87 5.99
N LEU A 524 -1.78 11.34 6.85
CA LEU A 524 -1.42 12.14 8.04
C LEU A 524 -0.80 11.30 9.16
N LEU A 525 -1.12 10.02 9.25
CA LEU A 525 -0.59 9.10 10.25
C LEU A 525 0.77 8.51 9.84
N LEU A 526 1.04 8.38 8.53
CA LEU A 526 2.28 7.80 8.00
C LEU A 526 3.55 8.36 8.66
N PRO A 527 3.74 9.68 8.83
CA PRO A 527 5.01 10.18 9.33
C PRO A 527 5.15 10.02 10.86
N TRP A 528 4.11 9.60 11.58
CA TRP A 528 4.19 9.26 13.02
C TRP A 528 4.82 7.89 13.30
N GLY A 529 5.48 7.30 12.31
CA GLY A 529 6.10 5.98 12.42
C GLY A 529 5.13 4.81 12.26
N ILE A 530 3.91 5.06 11.77
CA ILE A 530 2.93 4.03 11.41
C ILE A 530 3.04 3.82 9.90
N GLN A 531 3.63 2.71 9.45
CA GLN A 531 3.79 2.47 8.01
C GLN A 531 2.52 1.91 7.36
N THR A 532 2.43 2.06 6.04
CA THR A 532 1.32 1.51 5.23
C THR A 532 1.18 0.00 5.43
N GLN A 533 2.28 -0.70 5.63
CA GLN A 533 2.32 -2.14 5.89
C GLN A 533 1.64 -2.52 7.21
N ASP A 534 1.76 -1.70 8.27
CA ASP A 534 1.09 -1.91 9.55
C ASP A 534 -0.44 -1.95 9.40
N TRP A 535 -0.98 -1.06 8.54
CA TRP A 535 -2.41 -1.00 8.24
C TRP A 535 -2.86 -2.07 7.28
N PHE A 536 -2.10 -2.37 6.22
CA PHE A 536 -2.44 -3.49 5.33
C PHE A 536 -2.43 -4.81 6.09
N ALA A 537 -1.49 -5.00 7.02
CA ALA A 537 -1.47 -6.14 7.93
C ALA A 537 -2.67 -6.12 8.87
N LEU A 538 -3.04 -4.98 9.46
CA LEU A 538 -4.21 -4.86 10.34
C LEU A 538 -5.54 -5.10 9.59
N VAL A 539 -5.68 -4.55 8.38
CA VAL A 539 -6.84 -4.73 7.50
C VAL A 539 -6.90 -6.16 7.00
N ASN A 540 -5.78 -6.76 6.56
CA ASN A 540 -5.74 -8.17 6.20
C ASN A 540 -6.10 -9.05 7.39
N ARG A 541 -5.54 -8.79 8.58
CA ARG A 541 -5.88 -9.54 9.81
C ARG A 541 -7.36 -9.40 10.17
N ALA A 542 -7.95 -8.21 10.02
CA ALA A 542 -9.38 -8.01 10.22
C ALA A 542 -10.24 -8.68 9.12
N PHE A 543 -9.78 -8.64 7.86
CA PHE A 543 -10.49 -9.15 6.70
C PHE A 543 -10.48 -10.69 6.64
N PHE A 544 -9.31 -11.30 6.83
CA PHE A 544 -9.10 -12.75 6.85
C PHE A 544 -9.38 -13.40 8.20
N GLY A 545 -9.43 -12.61 9.28
CA GLY A 545 -9.90 -13.03 10.60
C GLY A 545 -8.81 -13.31 11.61
N PHE A 546 -9.20 -13.27 12.89
CA PHE A 546 -8.34 -13.61 14.02
C PHE A 546 -9.08 -14.58 14.95
N GLN A 547 -8.32 -15.46 15.60
CA GLN A 547 -8.85 -16.47 16.52
C GLN A 547 -8.93 -15.89 17.94
N LEU A 548 -10.13 -15.82 18.50
CA LEU A 548 -10.38 -15.52 19.92
C LEU A 548 -11.10 -16.73 20.53
N GLY A 549 -10.42 -17.49 21.38
CA GLY A 549 -11.05 -18.56 22.17
C GLY A 549 -11.75 -19.65 21.35
N GLY A 550 -11.19 -20.04 20.20
CA GLY A 550 -11.75 -21.10 19.33
C GLY A 550 -12.74 -20.60 18.27
N LEU A 551 -13.12 -19.32 18.28
CA LEU A 551 -13.94 -18.69 17.23
C LEU A 551 -13.07 -17.83 16.31
N THR A 552 -13.09 -18.13 15.00
CA THR A 552 -12.51 -17.29 13.96
C THR A 552 -13.51 -16.19 13.58
N VAL A 553 -13.27 -14.94 13.99
CA VAL A 553 -14.09 -13.81 13.57
C VAL A 553 -13.38 -13.11 12.41
N SER A 554 -13.93 -13.20 11.20
CA SER A 554 -13.41 -12.52 10.01
C SER A 554 -14.45 -11.60 9.38
N VAL A 555 -14.02 -10.40 8.96
CA VAL A 555 -14.92 -9.46 8.26
C VAL A 555 -15.38 -10.07 6.92
N SER A 556 -14.55 -10.88 6.27
CA SER A 556 -14.95 -11.63 5.07
C SER A 556 -16.09 -12.63 5.33
N ALA A 557 -16.06 -13.39 6.42
CA ALA A 557 -17.14 -14.31 6.79
C ALA A 557 -18.43 -13.57 7.09
N ILE A 558 -18.35 -12.40 7.75
CA ILE A 558 -19.52 -11.53 8.00
C ILE A 558 -20.11 -11.02 6.67
N LEU A 559 -19.28 -10.56 5.75
CA LEU A 559 -19.73 -10.09 4.43
C LEU A 559 -20.32 -11.23 3.59
N MET A 560 -19.72 -12.41 3.64
CA MET A 560 -20.21 -13.61 2.96
C MET A 560 -21.56 -14.07 3.54
N ALA A 561 -21.68 -14.09 4.86
CA ALA A 561 -22.93 -14.36 5.57
C ALA A 561 -24.04 -13.37 5.18
N LEU A 562 -23.72 -12.08 5.13
CA LEU A 562 -24.66 -11.04 4.70
C LEU A 562 -25.07 -11.23 3.23
N ALA A 563 -24.12 -11.51 2.34
CA ALA A 563 -24.39 -11.75 0.93
C ALA A 563 -25.31 -12.97 0.74
N LEU A 564 -25.00 -14.08 1.40
CA LEU A 564 -25.82 -15.30 1.37
C LEU A 564 -27.21 -15.07 1.99
N PHE A 565 -27.32 -14.27 3.05
CA PHE A 565 -28.60 -13.88 3.62
C PHE A 565 -29.47 -13.11 2.61
N VAL A 566 -28.89 -12.11 1.93
CA VAL A 566 -29.58 -11.31 0.90
C VAL A 566 -30.01 -12.19 -0.27
N ILE A 567 -29.13 -13.07 -0.74
CA ILE A 567 -29.44 -14.04 -1.80
C ILE A 567 -30.57 -14.99 -1.35
N GLY A 568 -30.52 -15.50 -0.12
CA GLY A 568 -31.55 -16.36 0.45
C GLY A 568 -32.91 -15.68 0.56
N ILE A 569 -32.95 -14.39 0.93
CA ILE A 569 -34.18 -13.59 0.93
C ILE A 569 -34.72 -13.39 -0.49
N LEU A 570 -33.85 -13.05 -1.46
CA LEU A 570 -34.25 -12.87 -2.86
C LEU A 570 -34.81 -14.16 -3.45
N PHE A 571 -34.17 -15.30 -3.16
CA PHE A 571 -34.62 -16.62 -3.57
C PHE A 571 -35.99 -16.94 -2.94
N THR A 572 -36.11 -16.76 -1.62
CA THR A 572 -37.37 -16.98 -0.89
C THR A 572 -38.50 -16.12 -1.44
N ARG A 573 -38.26 -14.84 -1.70
CA ARG A 573 -39.26 -13.94 -2.31
C ARG A 573 -39.66 -14.36 -3.71
N THR A 574 -38.71 -14.85 -4.50
CA THR A 574 -38.99 -15.35 -5.86
C THR A 574 -39.86 -16.59 -5.81
N VAL A 575 -39.53 -17.56 -4.94
CA VAL A 575 -40.33 -18.77 -4.72
C VAL A 575 -41.70 -18.41 -4.16
N GLN A 576 -41.77 -17.53 -3.15
CA GLN A 576 -43.03 -17.07 -2.55
C GLN A 576 -43.94 -16.41 -3.59
N SER A 577 -43.39 -15.55 -4.45
CA SER A 577 -44.12 -14.91 -5.54
C SER A 577 -44.61 -15.93 -6.57
N TRP A 578 -43.78 -16.89 -6.96
CA TRP A 578 -44.17 -17.95 -7.90
C TRP A 578 -45.27 -18.86 -7.33
N VAL A 579 -45.11 -19.28 -6.07
CA VAL A 579 -46.11 -20.08 -5.34
C VAL A 579 -47.44 -19.32 -5.26
N GLY A 580 -47.42 -18.07 -4.80
CA GLY A 580 -48.64 -17.27 -4.61
C GLY A 580 -49.33 -16.85 -5.91
N ASN A 581 -48.57 -16.49 -6.94
CA ASN A 581 -49.14 -15.90 -8.17
C ASN A 581 -49.33 -16.89 -9.32
N GLN A 582 -48.66 -18.05 -9.29
CA GLN A 582 -48.62 -18.97 -10.45
C GLN A 582 -49.04 -20.39 -10.10
N PHE A 583 -48.62 -20.92 -8.95
CA PHE A 583 -48.91 -22.31 -8.55
C PHE A 583 -50.20 -22.47 -7.72
N LEU A 584 -50.41 -21.63 -6.70
CA LEU A 584 -51.61 -21.74 -5.85
C LEU A 584 -52.91 -21.37 -6.56
N PRO A 585 -52.96 -20.38 -7.49
CA PRO A 585 -54.19 -20.04 -8.20
C PRO A 585 -54.74 -21.15 -9.12
N THR A 586 -53.91 -22.10 -9.54
CA THR A 586 -54.34 -23.27 -10.33
C THR A 586 -54.91 -24.40 -9.46
N THR A 587 -54.96 -24.22 -8.13
CA THR A 587 -55.48 -25.20 -7.17
C THR A 587 -56.87 -24.79 -6.65
N ARG A 588 -57.70 -25.75 -6.21
CA ARG A 588 -59.05 -25.49 -5.64
C ARG A 588 -59.04 -24.92 -4.21
N MET A 589 -57.95 -24.26 -3.79
CA MET A 589 -57.80 -23.70 -2.44
C MET A 589 -58.46 -22.32 -2.32
N ASP A 590 -59.07 -22.03 -1.18
CA ASP A 590 -59.64 -20.72 -0.84
C ASP A 590 -58.53 -19.68 -0.57
N LYS A 591 -58.87 -18.39 -0.74
CA LYS A 591 -57.89 -17.28 -0.63
C LYS A 591 -57.22 -17.19 0.74
N GLY A 592 -57.92 -17.61 1.81
CA GLY A 592 -57.37 -17.63 3.17
C GLY A 592 -56.24 -18.65 3.32
N LEU A 593 -56.45 -19.86 2.78
CA LEU A 593 -55.44 -20.90 2.77
C LEU A 593 -54.24 -20.54 1.88
N GLN A 594 -54.48 -19.93 0.71
CA GLN A 594 -53.39 -19.47 -0.18
C GLN A 594 -52.49 -18.42 0.49
N ASN A 595 -53.09 -17.44 1.17
CA ASN A 595 -52.34 -16.40 1.87
C ASN A 595 -51.56 -16.97 3.06
N SER A 596 -52.17 -17.88 3.82
CA SER A 596 -51.52 -18.53 4.97
C SER A 596 -50.33 -19.37 4.52
N LEU A 597 -50.49 -20.18 3.47
CA LEU A 597 -49.43 -21.04 2.95
C LEU A 597 -48.28 -20.23 2.37
N THR A 598 -48.59 -19.18 1.58
CA THR A 598 -47.58 -18.26 1.03
C THR A 598 -46.80 -17.55 2.15
N THR A 599 -47.45 -17.24 3.27
CA THR A 599 -46.81 -16.63 4.44
C THR A 599 -45.90 -17.62 5.17
N VAL A 600 -46.35 -18.88 5.34
CA VAL A 600 -45.54 -19.96 5.93
C VAL A 600 -44.26 -20.20 5.11
N PHE A 601 -44.36 -20.29 3.78
CA PHE A 601 -43.18 -20.40 2.91
C PHE A 601 -42.21 -19.22 3.07
N GLY A 602 -42.73 -18.00 3.27
CA GLY A 602 -41.93 -16.82 3.54
C GLY A 602 -41.16 -16.90 4.86
N TYR A 603 -41.82 -17.32 5.95
CA TYR A 603 -41.17 -17.47 7.25
C TYR A 603 -40.16 -18.61 7.28
N VAL A 604 -40.49 -19.77 6.69
CA VAL A 604 -39.57 -20.91 6.59
C VAL A 604 -38.33 -20.52 5.78
N GLY A 605 -38.52 -19.86 4.62
CA GLY A 605 -37.39 -19.41 3.81
C GLY A 605 -36.52 -18.34 4.50
N LEU A 606 -37.12 -17.47 5.32
CA LEU A 606 -36.38 -16.50 6.14
C LEU A 606 -35.54 -17.19 7.23
N VAL A 607 -36.08 -18.20 7.91
CA VAL A 607 -35.34 -18.99 8.90
C VAL A 607 -34.20 -19.75 8.24
N ILE A 608 -34.43 -20.37 7.07
CA ILE A 608 -33.37 -21.07 6.32
C ILE A 608 -32.27 -20.09 5.88
N ALA A 609 -32.64 -18.94 5.30
CA ALA A 609 -31.67 -17.92 4.90
C ALA A 609 -30.84 -17.42 6.10
N PHE A 610 -31.47 -17.26 7.27
CA PHE A 610 -30.79 -16.88 8.51
C PHE A 610 -29.83 -17.96 9.00
N LEU A 611 -30.24 -19.23 9.00
CA LEU A 611 -29.39 -20.36 9.40
C LEU A 611 -28.18 -20.51 8.47
N VAL A 612 -28.39 -20.40 7.15
CA VAL A 612 -27.30 -20.43 6.17
C VAL A 612 -26.32 -19.28 6.38
N ALA A 613 -26.82 -18.08 6.68
CA ALA A 613 -25.97 -16.93 6.99
C ALA A 613 -25.14 -17.14 8.26
N ILE A 614 -25.75 -17.65 9.33
CA ILE A 614 -25.04 -17.97 10.59
C ILE A 614 -23.98 -19.06 10.38
N SER A 615 -24.30 -20.10 9.60
CA SER A 615 -23.34 -21.15 9.23
C SER A 615 -22.15 -20.57 8.46
N ALA A 616 -22.40 -19.71 7.48
CA ALA A 616 -21.36 -19.05 6.69
C ALA A 616 -20.51 -18.07 7.53
N ALA A 617 -21.05 -17.55 8.63
CA ALA A 617 -20.30 -16.75 9.60
C ALA A 617 -19.39 -17.59 10.51
N GLY A 618 -19.41 -18.94 10.39
CA GLY A 618 -18.56 -19.85 11.15
C GLY A 618 -19.08 -20.18 12.57
N LEU A 619 -20.36 -19.94 12.83
CA LEU A 619 -20.98 -20.28 14.11
C LEU A 619 -21.51 -21.73 14.09
N ASP A 620 -21.21 -22.49 15.15
CA ASP A 620 -21.69 -23.86 15.31
C ASP A 620 -23.21 -23.88 15.56
N LEU A 621 -23.93 -24.49 14.63
CA LEU A 621 -25.39 -24.60 14.66
C LEU A 621 -25.89 -25.79 15.48
N SER A 622 -25.00 -26.63 16.04
CA SER A 622 -25.39 -27.84 16.77
C SER A 622 -26.37 -27.56 17.91
N ASN A 623 -26.16 -26.48 18.68
CA ASN A 623 -27.07 -26.08 19.77
C ASN A 623 -28.40 -25.52 19.25
N LEU A 624 -28.42 -24.88 18.08
CA LEU A 624 -29.64 -24.38 17.44
C LEU A 624 -30.46 -25.50 16.82
N ALA A 625 -29.82 -26.53 16.29
CA ALA A 625 -30.47 -27.73 15.74
C ALA A 625 -31.25 -28.49 16.84
N ILE A 626 -30.71 -28.54 18.06
CA ILE A 626 -31.38 -29.15 19.23
C ILE A 626 -32.66 -28.36 19.58
N VAL A 627 -32.58 -27.02 19.60
CA VAL A 627 -33.75 -26.16 19.91
C VAL A 627 -34.80 -26.21 18.81
N ALA A 628 -34.39 -26.19 17.54
CA ALA A 628 -35.31 -26.33 16.41
C ALA A 628 -35.98 -27.71 16.36
N GLY A 629 -35.24 -28.77 16.72
CA GLY A 629 -35.79 -30.11 16.90
C GLY A 629 -36.85 -30.16 18.00
N ALA A 630 -36.58 -29.55 19.16
CA ALA A 630 -37.54 -29.47 20.26
C ALA A 630 -38.79 -28.65 19.90
N LEU A 631 -38.64 -27.53 19.18
CA LEU A 631 -39.74 -26.68 18.72
C LEU A 631 -40.56 -27.31 17.58
N SER A 632 -40.00 -28.27 16.83
CA SER A 632 -40.71 -29.00 15.78
C SER A 632 -41.56 -30.15 16.33
N VAL A 633 -41.26 -30.62 17.55
CA VAL A 633 -41.98 -31.71 18.22
C VAL A 633 -43.17 -31.20 19.04
N GLY A 634 -43.05 -29.99 19.60
CA GLY A 634 -44.15 -29.27 20.24
C GLY A 634 -45.01 -28.51 19.24
#